data_AF-U1PVG9-F1
#
_entry.id   AF-U1PVG9-F1
#
_cell.length_a   1.000
_cell.length_b   1.000
_cell.length_c   1.000
_cell.angle_alpha   90.00
_cell.angle_beta   90.00
_cell.angle_gamma   90.00
#
_symmetry.space_group_name_H-M   'P 1'
#
loop_
_entity.id
_entity.type
_entity.pdbx_description
1 polymer ?
#
loop_
_entity_poly.entity_id
_entity_poly.type
_entity_poly.pdbx_seq_one_letter_code
_entity_poly.pdbx_strand_id
1 'polypeptide(L)'
;MTDAADLSVSLPLATQQLATVDTFPRALADDYHLLLLADDVNADEVEALALSLDPSAAWIGAGRLQIVAGAVLLGPWWIGDEERADLGLPAWVSQVMVLSVPRQRAYLEPALAATDPLLSLFSDGGPTGLEAAALHALRPIARRLAGAIRVVDTGQIFTPDPHAYIGASLYSPIWLTPDAVQVVLDDVTSDQRDGFEVANRQLFESQEIPRITGEMNFNIRQLEELEARLGPHAIEEARRRAAEAAALPPSVPRAEVDHYSLFLPVSQAHPGWGQIQVYVAGARDLPVALLGEEWANDGVIRYDMRWQPRKMADAFSENLPRVRRRERTAAAAMIDSIAAKLVEAAGGTVVDDSGFIVTIGQLLEVGDAGSAPSA
;
A
#
# COMPACT_ATOMS: atom_id res chain seq x y z
N MET A 1 56.55 -34.57 5.64
CA MET A 1 55.33 -35.09 4.98
C MET A 1 54.17 -34.57 5.81
N THR A 2 53.64 -33.40 5.43
CA THR A 2 52.31 -33.26 4.79
C THR A 2 51.19 -33.79 5.70
N ASP A 3 50.13 -33.08 6.05
CA ASP A 3 49.57 -31.83 5.53
C ASP A 3 48.46 -31.34 6.48
N ALA A 4 48.17 -30.04 6.35
CA ALA A 4 46.95 -29.25 6.58
C ALA A 4 45.69 -29.86 7.25
N ALA A 5 44.83 -29.09 7.90
CA ALA A 5 44.83 -27.72 8.40
C ALA A 5 43.49 -27.54 9.12
N ASP A 6 43.57 -26.93 10.29
CA ASP A 6 42.47 -26.46 11.13
C ASP A 6 41.79 -25.27 10.43
N LEU A 7 40.52 -25.42 10.03
CA LEU A 7 39.72 -24.37 9.39
C LEU A 7 39.04 -23.52 10.47
N SER A 8 39.84 -22.72 11.17
CA SER A 8 39.36 -21.59 11.98
C SER A 8 40.10 -20.33 11.54
N VAL A 9 39.63 -19.71 10.45
CA VAL A 9 40.09 -18.38 10.07
C VAL A 9 39.09 -17.36 10.59
N SER A 10 39.48 -16.76 11.71
CA SER A 10 38.87 -15.58 12.32
C SER A 10 38.77 -14.42 11.34
N LEU A 11 37.60 -13.80 11.25
CA LEU A 11 37.40 -12.50 10.60
C LEU A 11 38.14 -11.41 11.42
N PRO A 12 38.90 -10.51 10.79
CA PRO A 12 39.47 -9.37 11.51
C PRO A 12 38.37 -8.31 11.69
N LEU A 13 38.06 -8.03 12.94
CA LEU A 13 37.32 -6.84 13.37
C LEU A 13 38.25 -5.62 13.19
N ALA A 14 38.05 -4.86 12.12
CA ALA A 14 38.70 -3.56 11.94
C ALA A 14 37.62 -2.48 11.77
N THR A 15 37.38 -1.76 12.86
CA THR A 15 36.61 -0.52 12.91
C THR A 15 37.47 0.63 12.37
N GLN A 16 36.83 1.51 11.59
CA GLN A 16 37.25 2.85 11.09
C GLN A 16 37.68 2.96 9.62
N GLN A 17 36.82 3.68 8.89
CA GLN A 17 37.03 4.46 7.67
C GLN A 17 37.57 3.76 6.42
N LEU A 18 36.63 3.40 5.54
CA LEU A 18 36.83 3.37 4.10
C LEU A 18 35.52 3.80 3.43
N ALA A 19 35.46 5.07 3.03
CA ALA A 19 34.66 5.46 1.88
C ALA A 19 35.41 4.93 0.65
N THR A 20 35.26 3.64 0.36
CA THR A 20 35.66 3.06 -0.93
C THR A 20 34.45 3.10 -1.84
N VAL A 21 34.67 3.58 -3.06
CA VAL A 21 33.76 3.36 -4.18
C VAL A 21 33.70 1.85 -4.38
N ASP A 22 32.76 1.19 -3.72
CA ASP A 22 32.54 -0.24 -3.88
C ASP A 22 31.81 -0.41 -5.22
N THR A 23 32.60 -0.51 -6.29
CA THR A 23 32.12 -0.87 -7.62
C THR A 23 31.26 -2.11 -7.52
N PHE A 24 30.06 -2.04 -8.10
CA PHE A 24 29.11 -3.13 -8.08
C PHE A 24 29.70 -4.41 -8.73
N PRO A 25 29.72 -5.55 -8.02
CA PRO A 25 30.23 -6.80 -8.58
C PRO A 25 29.29 -7.33 -9.68
N ARG A 26 29.67 -7.15 -10.95
CA ARG A 26 28.83 -7.45 -12.13
C ARG A 26 28.24 -8.87 -12.12
N ALA A 27 28.97 -9.85 -11.61
CA ALA A 27 28.53 -11.25 -11.51
C ALA A 27 27.22 -11.39 -10.70
N LEU A 28 26.98 -10.53 -9.71
CA LEU A 28 25.75 -10.57 -8.93
C LEU A 28 24.50 -10.29 -9.78
N ALA A 29 24.62 -9.47 -10.82
CA ALA A 29 23.50 -9.20 -11.72
C ALA A 29 23.20 -10.36 -12.68
N ASP A 30 24.09 -11.35 -12.80
CA ASP A 30 23.83 -12.57 -13.58
C ASP A 30 23.20 -13.68 -12.72
N ASP A 31 23.32 -13.59 -11.40
CA ASP A 31 22.82 -14.60 -10.45
C ASP A 31 21.58 -14.17 -9.65
N TYR A 32 21.32 -12.86 -9.53
CA TYR A 32 20.25 -12.32 -8.70
C TYR A 32 19.40 -11.26 -9.40
N HIS A 33 18.16 -11.12 -8.90
CA HIS A 33 17.31 -9.97 -9.25
C HIS A 33 17.84 -8.72 -8.58
N LEU A 34 17.60 -7.57 -9.20
CA LEU A 34 18.02 -6.28 -8.67
C LEU A 34 16.82 -5.37 -8.42
N LEU A 35 16.83 -4.67 -7.29
CA LEU A 35 16.05 -3.46 -7.08
C LEU A 35 16.87 -2.28 -7.59
N LEU A 36 16.32 -1.52 -8.54
CA LEU A 36 16.93 -0.36 -9.18
C LEU A 36 16.35 0.91 -8.56
N LEU A 37 17.22 1.81 -8.14
CA LEU A 37 16.87 3.02 -7.38
C LEU A 37 17.59 4.26 -7.95
N ALA A 38 16.97 5.42 -7.75
CA ALA A 38 17.55 6.73 -8.04
C ALA A 38 18.54 7.15 -6.93
N ASP A 39 19.18 8.31 -7.09
CA ASP A 39 20.19 8.83 -6.16
C ASP A 39 19.58 9.49 -4.90
N ASP A 40 18.30 9.84 -4.95
CA ASP A 40 17.55 10.44 -3.85
C ASP A 40 16.99 9.42 -2.84
N VAL A 41 17.00 8.13 -3.18
CA VAL A 41 16.50 7.06 -2.31
C VAL A 41 17.56 6.59 -1.32
N ASN A 42 17.20 6.57 -0.03
CA ASN A 42 18.04 6.07 1.04
C ASN A 42 17.67 4.63 1.45
N ALA A 43 18.66 3.88 1.96
CA ALA A 43 18.45 2.51 2.44
C ALA A 43 17.41 2.43 3.58
N ASP A 44 17.34 3.46 4.43
CA ASP A 44 16.37 3.56 5.53
C ASP A 44 14.93 3.67 5.02
N GLU A 45 14.71 4.26 3.83
CA GLU A 45 13.38 4.32 3.21
C GLU A 45 12.94 2.94 2.71
N VAL A 46 13.88 2.17 2.15
CA VAL A 46 13.64 0.77 1.75
C VAL A 46 13.30 -0.08 2.98
N GLU A 47 14.01 0.12 4.09
CA GLU A 47 13.72 -0.56 5.36
C GLU A 47 12.32 -0.20 5.89
N ALA A 48 11.98 1.09 5.96
CA ALA A 48 10.69 1.53 6.47
C ALA A 48 9.51 0.94 5.68
N LEU A 49 9.66 0.84 4.35
CA LEU A 49 8.68 0.18 3.51
C LEU A 49 8.65 -1.34 3.75
N ALA A 50 9.80 -2.00 3.89
CA ALA A 50 9.83 -3.44 4.19
C ALA A 50 9.14 -3.77 5.53
N LEU A 51 9.40 -2.98 6.58
CA LEU A 51 8.76 -3.10 7.90
C LEU A 51 7.24 -2.93 7.86
N SER A 52 6.75 -2.09 6.94
CA SER A 52 5.31 -1.87 6.76
C SER A 52 4.61 -3.08 6.15
N LEU A 53 5.34 -3.94 5.44
CA LEU A 53 4.81 -5.11 4.72
C LEU A 53 4.96 -6.41 5.52
N ASP A 54 6.07 -6.57 6.24
CA ASP A 54 6.39 -7.79 6.97
C ASP A 54 7.02 -7.47 8.34
N PRO A 55 6.43 -7.93 9.46
CA PRO A 55 6.98 -7.66 10.80
C PRO A 55 8.33 -8.34 11.05
N SER A 56 8.75 -9.28 10.20
CA SER A 56 10.06 -9.92 10.24
C SER A 56 11.15 -9.16 9.47
N ALA A 57 10.79 -8.07 8.77
CA ALA A 57 11.76 -7.24 8.08
C ALA A 57 12.68 -6.55 9.09
N ALA A 58 13.99 -6.56 8.83
CA ALA A 58 15.00 -5.95 9.69
C ALA A 58 16.37 -5.97 9.04
N TRP A 59 17.26 -5.07 9.45
CA TRP A 59 18.70 -5.23 9.23
C TRP A 59 19.23 -6.41 10.04
N ILE A 60 19.72 -7.44 9.33
CA ILE A 60 20.34 -8.63 9.93
C ILE A 60 21.89 -8.55 9.92
N GLY A 61 22.43 -7.47 9.36
CA GLY A 61 23.86 -7.19 9.28
C GLY A 61 24.13 -5.95 8.42
N ALA A 62 25.39 -5.51 8.39
CA ALA A 62 25.80 -4.36 7.58
C ALA A 62 25.50 -4.61 6.08
N GLY A 63 24.70 -3.72 5.48
CA GLY A 63 24.29 -3.82 4.07
C GLY A 63 23.44 -5.05 3.75
N ARG A 64 22.72 -5.60 4.74
CA ARG A 64 21.88 -6.81 4.61
C ARG A 64 20.51 -6.56 5.26
N LEU A 65 19.55 -6.15 4.44
CA LEU A 65 18.17 -5.91 4.85
C LEU A 65 17.31 -7.14 4.55
N GLN A 66 16.80 -7.81 5.57
CA GLN A 66 15.78 -8.84 5.38
C GLN A 66 14.44 -8.16 5.07
N ILE A 67 13.79 -8.56 3.97
CA ILE A 67 12.47 -8.03 3.58
C ILE A 67 11.33 -9.01 3.89
N VAL A 68 11.64 -10.30 3.85
CA VAL A 68 10.77 -11.43 4.22
C VAL A 68 11.71 -12.46 4.84
N ALA A 69 11.25 -13.25 5.81
CA ALA A 69 12.06 -14.30 6.43
C ALA A 69 12.78 -15.18 5.37
N GLY A 70 14.12 -15.07 5.32
CA GLY A 70 14.98 -15.80 4.37
C GLY A 70 15.28 -15.11 3.03
N ALA A 71 14.67 -13.95 2.73
CA ALA A 71 14.97 -13.13 1.55
C ALA A 71 15.62 -11.80 1.97
N VAL A 72 16.78 -11.51 1.40
CA VAL A 72 17.64 -10.40 1.85
C VAL A 72 18.03 -9.50 0.68
N LEU A 73 17.81 -8.20 0.82
CA LEU A 73 18.41 -7.17 -0.02
C LEU A 73 19.82 -6.87 0.47
N LEU A 74 20.78 -7.01 -0.42
CA LEU A 74 22.17 -6.63 -0.19
C LEU A 74 22.42 -5.24 -0.80
N GLY A 75 23.33 -4.47 -0.20
CA GLY A 75 23.70 -3.12 -0.67
C GLY A 75 23.20 -2.02 0.26
N PRO A 76 22.98 -0.79 -0.25
CA PRO A 76 22.98 -0.37 -1.66
C PRO A 76 24.39 -0.22 -2.27
N TRP A 77 24.50 -0.44 -3.58
CA TRP A 77 25.69 -0.13 -4.38
C TRP A 77 25.42 1.01 -5.35
N TRP A 78 26.39 1.91 -5.48
CA TRP A 78 26.35 2.98 -6.48
C TRP A 78 26.78 2.46 -7.85
N ILE A 79 26.08 2.90 -8.91
CA ILE A 79 26.30 2.50 -10.29
C ILE A 79 26.76 3.70 -11.11
N GLY A 80 27.96 3.61 -11.70
CA GLY A 80 28.48 4.59 -12.64
C GLY A 80 27.85 4.47 -14.03
N ASP A 81 28.17 5.41 -14.93
CA ASP A 81 27.62 5.42 -16.29
C ASP A 81 28.06 4.19 -17.11
N GLU A 82 29.30 3.72 -16.93
CA GLU A 82 29.86 2.56 -17.63
C GLU A 82 29.14 1.28 -17.19
N GLU A 83 29.02 1.03 -15.89
CA GLU A 83 28.32 -0.14 -15.37
C GLU A 83 26.83 -0.12 -15.73
N ARG A 84 26.20 1.07 -15.74
CA ARG A 84 24.81 1.25 -16.14
C ARG A 84 24.60 0.84 -17.61
N ALA A 85 25.49 1.29 -18.49
CA ALA A 85 25.44 0.96 -19.91
C ALA A 85 25.66 -0.55 -20.14
N ASP A 86 26.65 -1.14 -19.45
CA ASP A 86 26.97 -2.58 -19.55
C ASP A 86 25.84 -3.48 -19.04
N LEU A 87 25.10 -3.02 -18.02
CA LEU A 87 23.95 -3.72 -17.46
C LEU A 87 22.64 -3.45 -18.23
N GLY A 88 22.64 -2.51 -19.18
CA GLY A 88 21.44 -2.08 -19.90
C GLY A 88 20.40 -1.39 -19.02
N LEU A 89 20.85 -0.68 -17.97
CA LEU A 89 19.97 -0.03 -17.00
C LEU A 89 19.51 1.36 -17.49
N PRO A 90 18.30 1.82 -17.10
CA PRO A 90 17.82 3.16 -17.41
C PRO A 90 18.72 4.26 -16.85
N ALA A 91 18.82 5.39 -17.56
CA ALA A 91 19.72 6.50 -17.22
C ALA A 91 19.52 7.10 -15.82
N TRP A 92 18.32 7.00 -15.24
CA TRP A 92 18.02 7.50 -13.90
C TRP A 92 18.57 6.61 -12.77
N VAL A 93 18.93 5.35 -13.08
CA VAL A 93 19.41 4.40 -12.07
C VAL A 93 20.81 4.80 -11.62
N SER A 94 20.92 5.08 -10.33
CA SER A 94 22.17 5.47 -9.69
C SER A 94 22.57 4.51 -8.57
N GLN A 95 21.62 3.73 -8.05
CA GLN A 95 21.83 2.77 -6.99
C GLN A 95 21.14 1.43 -7.33
N VAL A 96 21.73 0.32 -6.86
CA VAL A 96 21.13 -1.01 -6.94
C VAL A 96 21.22 -1.74 -5.61
N MET A 97 20.18 -2.52 -5.30
CA MET A 97 20.22 -3.51 -4.23
C MET A 97 20.00 -4.91 -4.84
N VAL A 98 20.74 -5.90 -4.34
CA VAL A 98 20.71 -7.27 -4.86
C VAL A 98 19.75 -8.10 -4.01
N LEU A 99 18.73 -8.69 -4.63
CA LEU A 99 17.83 -9.62 -3.96
C LEU A 99 18.46 -11.01 -3.86
N SER A 100 19.05 -11.30 -2.70
CA SER A 100 19.57 -12.61 -2.35
C SER A 100 18.44 -13.52 -1.90
N VAL A 101 18.00 -14.38 -2.80
CA VAL A 101 16.97 -15.40 -2.57
C VAL A 101 17.29 -16.66 -3.39
N PRO A 102 17.07 -17.87 -2.88
CA PRO A 102 17.21 -19.09 -3.68
C PRO A 102 16.28 -19.04 -4.90
N ARG A 103 16.82 -19.38 -6.07
CA ARG A 103 16.02 -19.50 -7.29
C ARG A 103 15.08 -20.70 -7.17
N GLN A 104 13.79 -20.44 -7.24
CA GLN A 104 12.72 -21.42 -7.17
C GLN A 104 11.76 -21.17 -8.33
N ARG A 105 11.77 -22.09 -9.31
CA ARG A 105 10.99 -21.99 -10.54
C ARG A 105 9.99 -23.14 -10.61
N ALA A 106 8.78 -22.83 -11.06
CA ALA A 106 7.75 -23.80 -11.37
C ALA A 106 7.09 -23.47 -12.70
N TYR A 107 6.25 -24.39 -13.20
CA TYR A 107 5.44 -24.13 -14.38
C TYR A 107 4.60 -22.87 -14.17
N LEU A 108 4.70 -21.95 -15.14
CA LEU A 108 3.88 -20.74 -15.18
C LEU A 108 2.84 -20.89 -16.28
N GLU A 109 1.58 -20.85 -15.88
CA GLU A 109 0.45 -20.87 -16.80
C GLU A 109 0.54 -19.69 -17.78
N PRO A 110 0.47 -19.91 -19.11
CA PRO A 110 0.61 -18.85 -20.11
C PRO A 110 -0.41 -17.72 -19.95
N ALA A 111 -1.63 -18.03 -19.50
CA ALA A 111 -2.66 -17.04 -19.25
C ALA A 111 -2.30 -16.10 -18.08
N LEU A 112 -1.61 -16.64 -17.05
CA LEU A 112 -1.14 -15.86 -15.92
C LEU A 112 0.06 -14.97 -16.33
N ALA A 113 1.00 -15.52 -17.09
CA ALA A 113 2.12 -14.77 -17.66
C ALA A 113 1.65 -13.61 -18.56
N ALA A 114 0.58 -13.82 -19.34
CA ALA A 114 0.01 -12.78 -20.20
C ALA A 114 -0.70 -11.66 -19.43
N THR A 115 -1.10 -11.90 -18.16
CA THR A 115 -1.87 -10.96 -17.35
C THR A 115 -0.99 -10.17 -16.40
N ASP A 116 0.05 -10.78 -15.82
CA ASP A 116 0.98 -10.12 -14.90
C ASP A 116 2.27 -9.70 -15.64
N PRO A 117 2.54 -8.39 -15.78
CA PRO A 117 3.72 -7.91 -16.51
C PRO A 117 5.05 -8.34 -15.90
N LEU A 118 5.15 -8.49 -14.58
CA LEU A 118 6.39 -8.96 -13.94
C LEU A 118 6.61 -10.44 -14.27
N LEU A 119 5.56 -11.26 -14.14
CA LEU A 119 5.65 -12.69 -14.48
C LEU A 119 5.95 -12.91 -15.97
N SER A 120 5.49 -12.02 -16.85
CA SER A 120 5.77 -12.06 -18.29
C SER A 120 7.26 -11.97 -18.64
N LEU A 121 8.11 -11.45 -17.73
CA LEU A 121 9.56 -11.30 -17.93
C LEU A 121 10.35 -12.58 -17.67
N PHE A 122 9.70 -13.64 -17.15
CA PHE A 122 10.35 -14.91 -16.85
C PHE A 122 10.23 -15.87 -18.05
N SER A 123 11.37 -16.32 -18.55
CA SER A 123 11.44 -17.23 -19.71
C SER A 123 11.49 -18.72 -19.32
N ASP A 124 11.97 -19.05 -18.12
CA ASP A 124 12.21 -20.43 -17.67
C ASP A 124 11.37 -20.80 -16.43
N GLY A 125 10.05 -20.67 -16.57
CA GLY A 125 9.09 -20.89 -15.49
C GLY A 125 8.94 -19.68 -14.55
N GLY A 126 7.84 -19.66 -13.81
CA GLY A 126 7.50 -18.56 -12.91
C GLY A 126 8.20 -18.70 -11.55
N PRO A 127 8.47 -17.58 -10.86
CA PRO A 127 8.93 -17.62 -9.49
C PRO A 127 7.91 -18.34 -8.60
N THR A 128 8.39 -19.16 -7.68
CA THR A 128 7.57 -19.83 -6.66
C THR A 128 8.24 -19.78 -5.30
N GLY A 129 7.54 -20.23 -4.26
CA GLY A 129 8.08 -20.30 -2.89
C GLY A 129 8.57 -18.93 -2.39
N LEU A 130 9.77 -18.93 -1.82
CA LEU A 130 10.39 -17.76 -1.21
C LEU A 130 10.74 -16.69 -2.24
N GLU A 131 11.10 -17.08 -3.46
CA GLU A 131 11.38 -16.13 -4.53
C GLU A 131 10.14 -15.35 -4.97
N ALA A 132 9.00 -16.04 -5.10
CA ALA A 132 7.72 -15.38 -5.39
C ALA A 132 7.30 -14.45 -4.25
N ALA A 133 7.44 -14.88 -3.00
CA ALA A 133 7.14 -14.06 -1.83
C ALA A 133 8.01 -12.79 -1.78
N ALA A 134 9.31 -12.93 -2.05
CA ALA A 134 10.24 -11.80 -2.09
C ALA A 134 9.91 -10.81 -3.21
N LEU A 135 9.64 -11.29 -4.43
CA LEU A 135 9.25 -10.43 -5.55
C LEU A 135 7.89 -9.75 -5.34
N HIS A 136 6.95 -10.45 -4.70
CA HIS A 136 5.66 -9.88 -4.30
C HIS A 136 5.84 -8.74 -3.30
N ALA A 137 6.72 -8.89 -2.30
CA ALA A 137 7.05 -7.83 -1.35
C ALA A 137 7.84 -6.67 -1.98
N LEU A 138 8.72 -6.97 -2.94
CA LEU A 138 9.57 -5.97 -3.59
C LEU A 138 8.80 -5.05 -4.55
N ARG A 139 7.72 -5.54 -5.18
CA ARG A 139 6.90 -4.79 -6.13
C ARG A 139 6.30 -3.49 -5.55
N PRO A 140 5.60 -3.50 -4.39
CA PRO A 140 5.09 -2.27 -3.79
C PRO A 140 6.21 -1.33 -3.32
N ILE A 141 7.34 -1.86 -2.82
CA ILE A 141 8.52 -1.06 -2.46
C ILE A 141 9.05 -0.31 -3.69
N ALA A 142 9.31 -1.04 -4.78
CA ALA A 142 9.76 -0.45 -6.04
C ALA A 142 8.75 0.59 -6.57
N ARG A 143 7.45 0.33 -6.49
CA ARG A 143 6.41 1.28 -6.89
C ARG A 143 6.48 2.59 -6.10
N ARG A 144 6.58 2.49 -4.77
CA ARG A 144 6.57 3.65 -3.87
C ARG A 144 7.80 4.53 -4.02
N LEU A 145 8.95 3.91 -4.30
CA LEU A 145 10.24 4.58 -4.49
C LEU A 145 10.47 5.03 -5.95
N ALA A 146 9.45 4.93 -6.82
CA ALA A 146 9.59 5.13 -8.27
C ALA A 146 10.75 4.32 -8.90
N GLY A 147 11.08 3.18 -8.28
CA GLY A 147 12.14 2.27 -8.69
C GLY A 147 11.66 1.21 -9.68
N ALA A 148 12.55 0.25 -9.96
CA ALA A 148 12.26 -0.85 -10.88
C ALA A 148 12.92 -2.16 -10.43
N ILE A 149 12.47 -3.28 -10.97
CA ILE A 149 12.99 -4.62 -10.68
C ILE A 149 13.62 -5.19 -11.94
N ARG A 150 14.90 -5.52 -11.92
CA ARG A 150 15.57 -6.27 -13.00
C ARG A 150 15.52 -7.76 -12.70
N VAL A 151 15.00 -8.54 -13.64
CA VAL A 151 14.91 -10.00 -13.55
C VAL A 151 16.22 -10.65 -13.99
N VAL A 152 16.77 -11.56 -13.18
CA VAL A 152 18.09 -12.19 -13.37
C VAL A 152 18.27 -12.89 -14.74
N ASP A 153 17.25 -13.59 -15.21
CA ASP A 153 17.36 -14.48 -16.37
C ASP A 153 17.35 -13.74 -17.71
N THR A 154 16.45 -12.79 -17.84
CA THR A 154 16.23 -12.05 -19.07
C THR A 154 16.97 -10.71 -19.08
N GLY A 155 17.43 -10.25 -17.91
CA GLY A 155 17.93 -8.90 -17.71
C GLY A 155 16.87 -7.83 -17.95
N GLN A 156 15.60 -8.22 -18.16
CA GLN A 156 14.51 -7.30 -18.43
C GLN A 156 14.08 -6.59 -17.15
N ILE A 157 13.55 -5.39 -17.33
CA ILE A 157 13.23 -4.48 -16.25
C ILE A 157 11.72 -4.33 -16.18
N PHE A 158 11.18 -4.63 -15.01
CA PHE A 158 9.81 -4.33 -14.64
C PHE A 158 9.79 -3.00 -13.88
N THR A 159 9.10 -2.00 -14.43
CA THR A 159 8.84 -0.73 -13.76
C THR A 159 7.38 -0.69 -13.34
N PRO A 160 7.06 -0.79 -12.04
CA PRO A 160 5.68 -0.66 -11.57
C PRO A 160 5.11 0.72 -11.90
N ASP A 161 3.83 0.78 -12.30
CA ASP A 161 3.13 2.06 -12.45
C ASP A 161 2.82 2.62 -11.05
N PRO A 162 3.32 3.82 -10.68
CA PRO A 162 3.05 4.44 -9.38
C PRO A 162 1.56 4.63 -9.14
N HIS A 163 0.75 4.75 -10.19
CA HIS A 163 -0.69 4.93 -10.10
C HIS A 163 -1.50 3.64 -10.30
N ALA A 164 -0.89 2.46 -10.39
CA ALA A 164 -1.68 1.23 -10.54
C ALA A 164 -2.58 0.93 -9.32
N TYR A 165 -2.22 1.45 -8.14
CA TYR A 165 -2.83 1.15 -6.85
C TYR A 165 -3.30 2.47 -6.23
N ILE A 166 -4.54 2.86 -6.55
CA ILE A 166 -5.13 4.15 -6.12
C ILE A 166 -6.14 4.00 -4.98
N GLY A 167 -6.43 2.78 -4.55
CA GLY A 167 -7.32 2.55 -3.42
C GLY A 167 -6.66 2.92 -2.09
N ALA A 168 -7.51 3.25 -1.13
CA ALA A 168 -7.10 3.60 0.22
C ALA A 168 -8.07 2.97 1.21
N SER A 169 -7.58 2.65 2.40
CA SER A 169 -8.35 2.07 3.49
C SER A 169 -8.12 2.90 4.74
N LEU A 170 -9.18 3.53 5.28
CA LEU A 170 -9.11 4.21 6.57
C LEU A 170 -9.46 3.23 7.68
N TYR A 171 -8.59 3.14 8.67
CA TYR A 171 -8.79 2.41 9.91
C TYR A 171 -9.09 3.41 11.02
N SER A 172 -10.29 3.33 11.60
CA SER A 172 -10.79 4.29 12.59
C SER A 172 -11.48 3.58 13.76
N PRO A 173 -11.41 4.10 14.99
CA PRO A 173 -12.19 3.58 16.11
C PRO A 173 -13.68 3.97 16.03
N ILE A 174 -14.08 4.83 15.09
CA ILE A 174 -15.43 5.40 15.01
C ILE A 174 -16.22 4.73 13.90
N TRP A 175 -17.38 4.16 14.25
CA TRP A 175 -18.40 3.74 13.27
C TRP A 175 -19.30 4.91 12.90
N LEU A 176 -19.13 5.42 11.69
CA LEU A 176 -20.09 6.33 11.06
C LEU A 176 -21.27 5.53 10.51
N THR A 177 -22.49 6.01 10.71
CA THR A 177 -23.68 5.43 10.06
C THR A 177 -23.69 5.78 8.57
N PRO A 178 -24.46 5.05 7.74
CA PRO A 178 -24.57 5.38 6.31
C PRO A 178 -24.96 6.84 6.05
N ASP A 179 -25.93 7.37 6.80
CA ASP A 179 -26.37 8.77 6.69
C ASP A 179 -25.28 9.76 7.09
N ALA A 180 -24.48 9.43 8.12
CA ALA A 180 -23.38 10.28 8.56
C ALA A 180 -22.27 10.33 7.50
N VAL A 181 -21.92 9.18 6.88
CA VAL A 181 -20.96 9.17 5.78
C VAL A 181 -21.49 9.95 4.58
N GLN A 182 -22.77 9.81 4.24
CA GLN A 182 -23.37 10.59 3.17
C GLN A 182 -23.22 12.10 3.43
N VAL A 183 -23.58 12.58 4.62
CA VAL A 183 -23.42 14.00 4.99
C VAL A 183 -21.96 14.46 4.95
N VAL A 184 -21.02 13.62 5.38
CA VAL A 184 -19.58 13.94 5.32
C VAL A 184 -19.08 14.04 3.88
N LEU A 185 -19.63 13.24 2.96
CA LEU A 185 -19.23 13.18 1.56
C LEU A 185 -20.05 14.09 0.64
N ASP A 186 -21.15 14.67 1.12
CA ASP A 186 -21.96 15.65 0.38
C ASP A 186 -21.13 16.88 -0.04
N ASP A 187 -20.18 17.32 0.79
CA ASP A 187 -19.26 18.43 0.48
C ASP A 187 -18.30 18.08 -0.66
N VAL A 188 -17.81 16.83 -0.72
CA VAL A 188 -16.92 16.34 -1.80
C VAL A 188 -17.70 16.21 -3.11
N THR A 189 -18.99 15.95 -3.00
CA THR A 189 -19.90 15.71 -4.13
C THR A 189 -20.82 16.89 -4.42
N SER A 190 -20.52 18.10 -3.93
CA SER A 190 -21.45 19.24 -4.07
C SER A 190 -21.74 19.63 -5.54
N ASP A 191 -20.93 19.14 -6.50
CA ASP A 191 -21.13 19.26 -7.96
C ASP A 191 -21.76 17.99 -8.61
N GLN A 192 -22.18 17.02 -7.80
CA GLN A 192 -22.51 15.64 -8.17
C GLN A 192 -23.79 15.09 -7.48
N ARG A 193 -24.67 16.01 -7.05
CA ARG A 193 -25.81 15.79 -6.12
C ARG A 193 -26.79 14.66 -6.45
N ASP A 194 -26.84 14.17 -7.69
CA ASP A 194 -27.82 13.17 -8.14
C ASP A 194 -27.27 11.72 -8.23
N GLY A 195 -26.07 11.45 -7.69
CA GLY A 195 -25.37 10.17 -7.87
C GLY A 195 -25.36 9.21 -6.68
N PHE A 196 -25.99 9.55 -5.56
CA PHE A 196 -25.94 8.71 -4.35
C PHE A 196 -26.86 7.49 -4.46
N GLU A 197 -26.27 6.32 -4.66
CA GLU A 197 -26.95 5.05 -4.39
C GLU A 197 -26.41 4.46 -3.08
N VAL A 198 -27.19 4.58 -2.00
CA VAL A 198 -27.00 3.75 -0.80
C VAL A 198 -27.57 2.38 -1.14
N ALA A 199 -26.72 1.52 -1.68
CA ALA A 199 -27.10 0.14 -1.92
C ALA A 199 -26.95 -0.66 -0.62
N ASN A 200 -28.06 -0.84 0.11
CA ASN A 200 -28.23 -1.93 1.09
C ASN A 200 -28.38 -3.30 0.39
N ARG A 201 -27.79 -3.46 -0.79
CA ARG A 201 -28.04 -4.61 -1.64
C ARG A 201 -27.32 -5.80 -1.01
N GLN A 202 -28.10 -6.66 -0.36
CA GLN A 202 -27.77 -8.06 -0.07
C GLN A 202 -27.31 -8.74 -1.36
N LEU A 203 -26.07 -8.52 -1.77
CA LEU A 203 -25.40 -9.19 -2.88
C LEU A 203 -23.91 -9.30 -2.56
N PHE A 204 -23.63 -9.90 -1.41
CA PHE A 204 -22.71 -11.02 -1.35
C PHE A 204 -23.39 -12.05 -0.47
N GLU A 205 -23.83 -13.16 -1.06
CA GLU A 205 -24.19 -14.34 -0.28
C GLU A 205 -22.98 -14.72 0.56
N SER A 206 -23.18 -14.57 1.87
CA SER A 206 -22.55 -15.30 2.95
C SER A 206 -21.60 -16.42 2.50
N GLN A 207 -20.30 -16.20 2.59
CA GLN A 207 -19.50 -17.23 3.24
C GLN A 207 -19.78 -17.05 4.73
N GLU A 208 -20.52 -17.99 5.30
CA GLU A 208 -21.05 -17.99 6.67
C GLU A 208 -19.99 -17.57 7.69
N ILE A 209 -20.29 -16.54 8.50
CA ILE A 209 -19.44 -16.14 9.63
C ILE A 209 -20.25 -16.29 10.91
N PRO A 210 -19.73 -17.03 11.91
CA PRO A 210 -20.38 -17.16 13.20
C PRO A 210 -20.50 -15.80 13.88
N ARG A 211 -21.72 -15.45 14.32
CA ARG A 211 -21.98 -14.35 15.24
C ARG A 211 -21.22 -14.58 16.54
N ILE A 212 -20.48 -13.58 17.01
CA ILE A 212 -20.08 -13.51 18.41
C ILE A 212 -20.65 -12.22 19.00
N THR A 213 -21.68 -12.41 19.83
CA THR A 213 -22.15 -11.47 20.84
C THR A 213 -21.04 -11.27 21.88
N GLY A 214 -20.71 -10.02 22.18
CA GLY A 214 -19.76 -9.65 23.23
C GLY A 214 -19.98 -8.22 23.68
N GLU A 215 -20.57 -8.08 24.87
CA GLU A 215 -20.94 -6.81 25.48
C GLU A 215 -19.73 -5.90 25.74
N MET A 216 -19.87 -4.64 25.35
CA MET A 216 -18.91 -3.55 25.48
C MET A 216 -18.64 -3.18 26.96
N ASN A 217 -17.38 -2.93 27.32
CA ASN A 217 -17.03 -2.16 28.50
C ASN A 217 -16.22 -0.93 28.10
N PHE A 218 -16.81 0.26 28.24
CA PHE A 218 -16.14 1.55 28.02
C PHE A 218 -15.32 1.95 29.26
N ASN A 219 -14.09 2.44 29.05
CA ASN A 219 -13.24 2.92 30.13
C ASN A 219 -13.51 4.41 30.44
N ILE A 220 -14.13 4.67 31.58
CA ILE A 220 -14.61 6.00 32.04
C ILE A 220 -13.48 7.04 32.09
N ARG A 221 -12.22 6.62 32.30
CA ARG A 221 -11.08 7.54 32.47
C ARG A 221 -10.64 8.25 31.19
N GLN A 222 -10.77 7.60 30.03
CA GLN A 222 -10.42 8.20 28.74
C GLN A 222 -11.43 9.29 28.34
N LEU A 223 -12.67 9.19 28.82
CA LEU A 223 -13.72 10.18 28.60
C LEU A 223 -13.47 11.47 29.41
N GLU A 224 -12.98 11.34 30.64
CA GLU A 224 -12.64 12.46 31.52
C GLU A 224 -11.46 13.29 30.99
N GLU A 225 -10.47 12.64 30.38
CA GLU A 225 -9.30 13.31 29.78
C GLU A 225 -9.64 14.06 28.47
N LEU A 226 -10.58 13.52 27.69
CA LEU A 226 -11.10 14.17 26.48
C LEU A 226 -11.97 15.39 26.86
N GLU A 227 -12.70 15.31 27.98
CA GLU A 227 -13.54 16.37 28.52
C GLU A 227 -12.73 17.58 29.02
N ALA A 228 -11.55 17.33 29.57
CA ALA A 228 -10.62 18.37 30.00
C ALA A 228 -9.99 19.17 28.84
N ARG A 229 -9.84 18.58 27.65
CA ARG A 229 -9.11 19.17 26.52
C ARG A 229 -9.96 20.03 25.58
N LEU A 230 -11.23 19.68 25.40
CA LEU A 230 -12.16 20.37 24.47
C LEU A 230 -12.98 21.49 25.14
N GLY A 231 -12.99 21.53 26.48
CA GLY A 231 -13.80 22.45 27.26
C GLY A 231 -15.28 22.05 27.32
N PRO A 232 -15.96 22.29 28.47
CA PRO A 232 -17.30 21.78 28.72
C PRO A 232 -18.36 22.31 27.73
N HIS A 233 -18.11 23.48 27.14
CA HIS A 233 -19.07 24.13 26.25
C HIS A 233 -19.11 23.51 24.84
N ALA A 234 -17.99 23.02 24.31
CA ALA A 234 -17.93 22.40 22.98
C ALA A 234 -18.53 20.99 22.99
N ILE A 235 -18.35 20.27 24.11
CA ILE A 235 -18.90 18.92 24.32
C ILE A 235 -20.42 18.99 24.50
N GLU A 236 -20.92 19.99 25.21
CA GLU A 236 -22.35 20.19 25.38
C GLU A 236 -23.03 20.57 24.06
N GLU A 237 -22.38 21.38 23.21
CA GLU A 237 -22.91 21.68 21.87
C GLU A 237 -22.90 20.46 20.93
N ALA A 238 -21.84 19.65 20.99
CA ALA A 238 -21.76 18.41 20.22
C ALA A 238 -22.82 17.40 20.69
N ARG A 239 -23.01 17.24 22.01
CA ARG A 239 -24.09 16.42 22.60
C ARG A 239 -25.47 16.92 22.21
N ARG A 240 -25.69 18.23 22.23
CA ARG A 240 -26.96 18.85 21.82
C ARG A 240 -27.26 18.59 20.35
N ARG A 241 -26.29 18.80 19.44
CA ARG A 241 -26.48 18.51 18.01
C ARG A 241 -26.70 17.02 17.74
N ALA A 242 -25.99 16.14 18.46
CA ALA A 242 -26.20 14.70 18.36
C ALA A 242 -27.57 14.27 18.89
N ALA A 243 -28.06 14.88 19.98
CA ALA A 243 -29.39 14.64 20.53
C ALA A 243 -30.51 15.17 19.62
N GLU A 244 -30.30 16.34 18.99
CA GLU A 244 -31.22 16.90 17.98
C GLU A 244 -31.27 16.03 16.72
N ALA A 245 -30.14 15.49 16.27
CA ALA A 245 -30.08 14.53 15.17
C ALA A 245 -30.74 13.18 15.53
N ALA A 246 -30.59 12.73 16.78
CA ALA A 246 -31.23 11.51 17.29
C ALA A 246 -32.74 11.66 17.53
N ALA A 247 -33.24 12.90 17.70
CA ALA A 247 -34.67 13.20 17.84
C ALA A 247 -35.42 13.18 16.50
N LEU A 248 -34.70 13.20 15.36
CA LEU A 248 -35.29 13.01 14.06
C LEU A 248 -35.65 11.52 13.89
N PRO A 249 -36.91 11.16 13.58
CA PRO A 249 -37.27 9.77 13.41
C PRO A 249 -36.47 9.17 12.23
N PRO A 250 -35.72 8.08 12.44
CA PRO A 250 -34.95 7.44 11.38
C PRO A 250 -35.90 6.92 10.30
N SER A 251 -35.59 7.21 9.04
CA SER A 251 -36.35 6.75 7.87
C SER A 251 -36.23 5.24 7.61
N VAL A 252 -35.31 4.55 8.30
CA VAL A 252 -35.04 3.11 8.15
C VAL A 252 -35.02 2.44 9.53
N PRO A 253 -35.74 1.32 9.76
CA PRO A 253 -35.62 0.55 10.99
C PRO A 253 -34.19 0.01 11.15
N ARG A 254 -33.60 0.19 12.34
CA ARG A 254 -32.28 -0.34 12.72
C ARG A 254 -32.30 -1.88 12.71
N ALA A 255 -32.05 -2.48 11.55
CA ALA A 255 -31.36 -3.76 11.54
C ALA A 255 -29.90 -3.50 11.98
N GLU A 256 -29.33 -4.42 12.74
CA GLU A 256 -27.89 -4.41 13.07
C GLU A 256 -27.14 -4.64 11.75
N VAL A 257 -26.58 -3.58 11.18
CA VAL A 257 -25.90 -3.62 9.87
C VAL A 257 -24.42 -3.89 10.11
N ASP A 258 -23.97 -5.10 9.79
CA ASP A 258 -22.57 -5.52 9.98
C ASP A 258 -21.60 -4.85 8.98
N HIS A 259 -22.12 -4.33 7.86
CA HIS A 259 -21.38 -3.59 6.84
C HIS A 259 -22.31 -2.81 5.90
N TYR A 260 -21.80 -1.78 5.23
CA TYR A 260 -22.53 -1.10 4.15
C TYR A 260 -21.62 -0.61 3.04
N SER A 261 -22.20 -0.18 1.91
CA SER A 261 -21.46 0.43 0.81
C SER A 261 -22.16 1.66 0.27
N LEU A 262 -21.36 2.65 -0.07
CA LEU A 262 -21.77 3.83 -0.82
C LEU A 262 -21.07 3.81 -2.17
N PHE A 263 -21.78 4.20 -3.22
CA PHE A 263 -21.23 4.34 -4.56
C PHE A 263 -21.30 5.79 -4.99
N LEU A 264 -20.15 6.34 -5.38
CA LEU A 264 -20.01 7.73 -5.81
C LEU A 264 -19.48 7.76 -7.24
N PRO A 265 -20.17 8.38 -8.21
CA PRO A 265 -19.62 8.51 -9.56
C PRO A 265 -18.31 9.31 -9.52
N VAL A 266 -17.30 8.90 -10.28
CA VAL A 266 -16.03 9.65 -10.37
C VAL A 266 -16.27 11.04 -10.98
N SER A 267 -17.19 11.14 -11.94
CA SER A 267 -17.61 12.41 -12.53
C SER A 267 -18.98 12.30 -13.22
N GLN A 268 -19.91 13.19 -12.91
CA GLN A 268 -21.21 13.35 -13.58
C GLN A 268 -21.03 13.78 -15.03
N ALA A 269 -20.02 14.62 -15.31
CA ALA A 269 -19.69 15.04 -16.67
C ALA A 269 -19.12 13.87 -17.51
N HIS A 270 -18.58 12.85 -16.84
CA HIS A 270 -18.01 11.67 -17.48
C HIS A 270 -18.50 10.36 -16.83
N PRO A 271 -19.77 9.95 -17.03
CA PRO A 271 -20.31 8.70 -16.47
C PRO A 271 -19.57 7.43 -16.95
N GLY A 272 -18.75 7.57 -18.00
CA GLY A 272 -17.86 6.53 -18.51
C GLY A 272 -16.71 6.16 -17.57
N TRP A 273 -16.41 7.00 -16.56
CA TRP A 273 -15.23 6.88 -15.68
C TRP A 273 -15.41 5.92 -14.50
N GLY A 274 -16.60 5.32 -14.38
CA GLY A 274 -16.93 4.42 -13.28
C GLY A 274 -17.27 5.17 -11.99
N GLN A 275 -17.13 4.46 -10.88
CA GLN A 275 -17.56 4.90 -9.56
C GLN A 275 -16.52 4.53 -8.50
N ILE A 276 -16.57 5.18 -7.35
CA ILE A 276 -15.83 4.81 -6.15
C ILE A 276 -16.80 4.11 -5.22
N GLN A 277 -16.43 2.91 -4.79
CA GLN A 277 -17.09 2.22 -3.70
C GLN A 277 -16.41 2.62 -2.40
N VAL A 278 -17.20 3.09 -1.44
CA VAL A 278 -16.80 3.22 -0.03
C VAL A 278 -17.49 2.09 0.73
N TYR A 279 -16.75 1.03 1.03
CA TYR A 279 -17.22 -0.11 1.81
C TYR A 279 -16.81 0.06 3.27
N VAL A 280 -17.77 -0.03 4.18
CA VAL A 280 -17.55 0.18 5.62
C VAL A 280 -17.93 -1.08 6.37
N ALA A 281 -17.01 -1.61 7.17
CA ALA A 281 -17.22 -2.79 7.98
C ALA A 281 -16.28 -2.79 9.20
N GLY A 282 -16.57 -3.64 10.19
CA GLY A 282 -15.58 -3.96 11.22
C GLY A 282 -14.33 -4.60 10.58
N ALA A 283 -13.15 -4.09 10.91
CA ALA A 283 -11.87 -4.64 10.50
C ALA A 283 -11.69 -6.03 11.11
N ARG A 284 -11.38 -7.02 10.26
CA ARG A 284 -11.09 -8.39 10.70
C ARG A 284 -9.60 -8.62 10.91
N ASP A 285 -8.80 -7.96 10.07
CA ASP A 285 -7.36 -8.02 10.04
C ASP A 285 -6.83 -6.60 10.00
N LEU A 286 -5.79 -6.33 10.78
CA LEU A 286 -5.08 -5.05 10.77
C LEU A 286 -3.84 -5.14 9.88
N PRO A 287 -3.55 -4.12 9.06
CA PRO A 287 -2.29 -4.00 8.36
C PRO A 287 -1.12 -4.06 9.34
N VAL A 288 0.01 -4.63 8.90
CA VAL A 288 1.23 -4.73 9.70
C VAL A 288 1.66 -3.36 10.24
N ALA A 289 1.54 -2.32 9.41
CA ALA A 289 1.86 -0.95 9.79
C ALA A 289 1.02 -0.38 10.97
N LEU A 290 -0.13 -0.98 11.30
CA LEU A 290 -0.98 -0.57 12.43
C LEU A 290 -0.86 -1.51 13.64
N LEU A 291 -0.03 -2.55 13.56
CA LEU A 291 0.19 -3.45 14.69
C LEU A 291 0.97 -2.72 15.79
N GLY A 292 0.42 -2.74 17.01
CA GLY A 292 1.01 -2.09 18.18
C GLY A 292 0.45 -0.71 18.51
N GLU A 293 -0.44 -0.16 17.67
CA GLU A 293 -1.18 1.06 17.97
C GLU A 293 -2.20 0.83 19.09
N GLU A 294 -2.12 1.58 20.19
CA GLU A 294 -2.96 1.35 21.37
C GLU A 294 -4.46 1.47 21.06
N TRP A 295 -4.84 2.39 20.18
CA TRP A 295 -6.22 2.63 19.76
C TRP A 295 -6.78 1.53 18.84
N ALA A 296 -5.91 0.73 18.20
CA ALA A 296 -6.31 -0.31 17.27
C ALA A 296 -6.65 -1.64 17.98
N ASN A 297 -6.44 -1.74 19.29
CA ASN A 297 -6.62 -2.98 20.06
C ASN A 297 -8.09 -3.32 20.38
N ASP A 298 -8.97 -2.32 20.46
CA ASP A 298 -10.34 -2.48 20.98
C ASP A 298 -11.41 -2.53 19.88
N GLY A 299 -11.03 -3.03 18.70
CA GLY A 299 -11.90 -3.12 17.53
C GLY A 299 -11.80 -1.87 16.64
N VAL A 300 -11.66 -2.11 15.35
CA VAL A 300 -11.40 -1.06 14.36
C VAL A 300 -12.44 -1.14 13.27
N ILE A 301 -12.88 0.01 12.77
CA ILE A 301 -13.73 0.13 11.61
C ILE A 301 -12.86 0.41 10.40
N ARG A 302 -13.08 -0.35 9.33
CA ARG A 302 -12.39 -0.19 8.06
C ARG A 302 -13.32 0.47 7.04
N TYR A 303 -12.83 1.53 6.43
CA TYR A 303 -13.46 2.23 5.30
C TYR A 303 -12.61 1.99 4.06
N ASP A 304 -12.99 1.02 3.24
CA ASP A 304 -12.31 0.70 1.98
C ASP A 304 -12.83 1.60 0.87
N MET A 305 -11.95 2.41 0.29
CA MET A 305 -12.24 3.28 -0.85
C MET A 305 -11.61 2.67 -2.11
N ARG A 306 -12.45 2.13 -3.00
CA ARG A 306 -12.00 1.38 -4.19
C ARG A 306 -12.61 1.95 -5.46
N TRP A 307 -11.76 2.24 -6.43
CA TRP A 307 -12.23 2.64 -7.77
C TRP A 307 -12.75 1.43 -8.55
N GLN A 308 -13.97 1.56 -9.07
CA GLN A 308 -14.66 0.58 -9.90
C GLN A 308 -14.80 1.12 -11.34
N PRO A 309 -13.81 0.88 -12.23
CA PRO A 309 -13.94 1.20 -13.65
C PRO A 309 -15.08 0.41 -14.30
N ARG A 310 -15.62 0.89 -15.43
CA ARG A 310 -16.64 0.14 -16.19
C ARG A 310 -16.17 -1.26 -16.63
N LYS A 311 -14.86 -1.44 -16.78
CA LYS A 311 -14.23 -2.73 -17.05
C LYS A 311 -13.29 -3.02 -15.88
N MET A 312 -13.67 -3.98 -15.03
CA MET A 312 -12.92 -4.33 -13.81
C MET A 312 -11.45 -4.69 -14.07
N ALA A 313 -11.13 -5.27 -15.23
CA ALA A 313 -9.75 -5.57 -15.62
C ALA A 313 -8.83 -4.33 -15.69
N ASP A 314 -9.40 -3.14 -15.83
CA ASP A 314 -8.64 -1.90 -15.94
C ASP A 314 -8.21 -1.34 -14.56
N ALA A 315 -8.80 -1.82 -13.45
CA ALA A 315 -8.58 -1.27 -12.11
C ALA A 315 -7.10 -1.35 -11.70
N PHE A 316 -6.53 -2.56 -11.78
CA PHE A 316 -5.16 -2.87 -11.35
C PHE A 316 -4.16 -3.01 -12.49
N SER A 317 -4.52 -2.57 -13.70
CA SER A 317 -3.63 -2.69 -14.86
C SER A 317 -2.40 -1.79 -14.69
N GLU A 318 -1.21 -2.38 -14.75
CA GLU A 318 0.07 -1.64 -14.81
C GLU A 318 0.22 -0.88 -16.15
N ASN A 319 -0.51 -1.30 -17.19
CA ASN A 319 -0.44 -0.72 -18.52
C ASN A 319 -1.81 -0.17 -18.94
N LEU A 320 -2.13 1.06 -18.51
CA LEU A 320 -3.32 1.77 -18.97
C LEU A 320 -3.06 2.66 -20.19
N PRO A 321 -3.94 2.64 -21.21
CA PRO A 321 -3.94 3.63 -22.29
C PRO A 321 -4.07 5.06 -21.76
N ARG A 322 -3.49 6.05 -22.45
CA ARG A 322 -3.47 7.47 -22.02
C ARG A 322 -4.83 8.04 -21.62
N VAL A 323 -5.90 7.70 -22.36
CA VAL A 323 -7.27 8.16 -22.05
C VAL A 323 -7.76 7.61 -20.71
N ARG A 324 -7.45 6.34 -20.41
CA ARG A 324 -7.80 5.67 -19.15
C ARG A 324 -6.94 6.14 -17.97
N ARG A 325 -5.72 6.63 -18.23
CA ARG A 325 -4.89 7.24 -17.18
C ARG A 325 -5.56 8.48 -16.57
N ARG A 326 -6.19 9.33 -17.40
CA ARG A 326 -6.95 10.49 -16.89
C ARG A 326 -8.12 10.09 -15.99
N GLU A 327 -8.84 9.04 -16.38
CA GLU A 327 -9.92 8.46 -15.58
C GLU A 327 -9.41 7.99 -14.20
N ARG A 328 -8.29 7.26 -14.19
CA ARG A 328 -7.62 6.82 -12.95
C ARG A 328 -7.11 7.99 -12.10
N THR A 329 -6.49 9.01 -12.70
CA THR A 329 -6.03 10.20 -11.97
C THR A 329 -7.20 10.95 -11.31
N ALA A 330 -8.33 11.08 -12.00
CA ALA A 330 -9.53 11.69 -11.43
C ALA A 330 -10.10 10.85 -10.28
N ALA A 331 -10.11 9.51 -10.43
CA ALA A 331 -10.54 8.61 -9.36
C ALA A 331 -9.62 8.67 -8.13
N ALA A 332 -8.30 8.73 -8.32
CA ALA A 332 -7.33 8.88 -7.23
C ALA A 332 -7.58 10.19 -6.45
N ALA A 333 -7.67 11.33 -7.14
CA ALA A 333 -7.93 12.62 -6.49
C ALA A 333 -9.27 12.64 -5.71
N MET A 334 -10.27 11.93 -6.21
CA MET A 334 -11.55 11.77 -5.53
C MET A 334 -11.44 10.85 -4.29
N ILE A 335 -10.69 9.74 -4.38
CA ILE A 335 -10.38 8.88 -3.23
C ILE A 335 -9.66 9.69 -2.14
N ASP A 336 -8.70 10.52 -2.51
CA ASP A 336 -7.95 11.35 -1.57
C ASP A 336 -8.86 12.36 -0.85
N SER A 337 -9.78 12.95 -1.60
CA SER A 337 -10.77 13.90 -1.06
C SER A 337 -11.75 13.21 -0.10
N ILE A 338 -12.21 11.99 -0.45
CA ILE A 338 -13.04 11.15 0.41
C ILE A 338 -12.27 10.77 1.69
N ALA A 339 -11.04 10.28 1.55
CA ALA A 339 -10.19 9.87 2.66
C ALA A 339 -9.94 11.03 3.63
N ALA A 340 -9.62 12.22 3.12
CA ALA A 340 -9.41 13.41 3.93
C ALA A 340 -10.65 13.77 4.77
N LYS A 341 -11.85 13.70 4.17
CA LYS A 341 -13.11 13.99 4.85
C LYS A 341 -13.50 12.93 5.88
N LEU A 342 -13.26 11.66 5.57
CA LEU A 342 -13.49 10.58 6.51
C LEU A 342 -12.53 10.67 7.71
N VAL A 343 -11.26 11.01 7.50
CA VAL A 343 -10.31 11.24 8.61
C VAL A 343 -10.72 12.45 9.45
N GLU A 344 -11.17 13.55 8.83
CA GLU A 344 -11.68 14.72 9.56
C GLU A 344 -12.86 14.36 10.47
N ALA A 345 -13.76 13.49 10.00
CA ALA A 345 -14.97 13.11 10.72
C ALA A 345 -14.78 11.97 11.74
N ALA A 346 -13.98 10.96 11.40
CA ALA A 346 -13.85 9.71 12.17
C ALA A 346 -12.46 9.56 12.83
N GLY A 347 -11.49 10.41 12.50
CA GLY A 347 -10.09 10.20 12.87
C GLY A 347 -9.53 8.90 12.30
N GLY A 348 -8.37 8.49 12.81
CA GLY A 348 -7.73 7.23 12.42
C GLY A 348 -6.62 7.39 11.38
N THR A 349 -6.20 6.26 10.80
CA THR A 349 -5.03 6.18 9.93
C THR A 349 -5.40 5.61 8.57
N VAL A 350 -4.92 6.26 7.51
CA VAL A 350 -5.13 5.81 6.12
C VAL A 350 -3.95 4.94 5.68
N VAL A 351 -4.28 3.82 5.06
CA VAL A 351 -3.33 2.86 4.48
C VAL A 351 -3.66 2.69 3.00
N ASP A 352 -2.66 2.74 2.12
CA ASP A 352 -2.88 2.50 0.69
C ASP A 352 -3.11 1.02 0.36
N ASP A 353 -3.45 0.74 -0.89
CA ASP A 353 -3.63 -0.64 -1.38
C ASP A 353 -2.36 -1.51 -1.31
N SER A 354 -1.19 -0.90 -1.11
CA SER A 354 0.07 -1.61 -0.93
C SER A 354 0.36 -1.93 0.54
N GLY A 355 -0.41 -1.39 1.48
CA GLY A 355 -0.22 -1.61 2.92
C GLY A 355 0.62 -0.53 3.62
N PHE A 356 0.96 0.57 2.94
CA PHE A 356 1.73 1.66 3.51
C PHE A 356 0.83 2.73 4.14
N ILE A 357 1.23 3.28 5.28
CA ILE A 357 0.56 4.44 5.88
C ILE A 357 0.78 5.65 4.96
N VAL A 358 -0.31 6.39 4.72
CA VAL A 358 -0.27 7.59 3.89
C VAL A 358 -0.81 8.78 4.66
N THR A 359 -0.09 9.91 4.63
CA THR A 359 -0.63 11.17 5.15
C THR A 359 -1.50 11.86 4.10
N ILE A 360 -2.54 12.55 4.53
CA ILE A 360 -3.46 13.29 3.65
C ILE A 360 -2.65 14.23 2.73
N GLY A 361 -2.84 14.10 1.40
CA GLY A 361 -2.10 14.85 0.38
C GLY A 361 -1.00 14.06 -0.34
N GLN A 362 -0.45 13.00 0.27
CA GLN A 362 0.66 12.22 -0.33
C GLN A 362 0.22 11.22 -1.41
N LEU A 363 -1.08 10.93 -1.53
CA LEU A 363 -1.60 10.06 -2.59
C LEU A 363 -1.40 10.69 -3.99
N LEU A 364 -1.20 12.02 -4.08
CA LEU A 364 -0.84 12.75 -5.31
C LEU A 364 0.65 13.06 -5.44
N GLU A 365 1.41 13.15 -4.34
CA GLU A 365 2.82 13.63 -4.36
C GLU A 365 3.81 12.63 -4.98
N VAL A 366 3.47 11.34 -5.10
CA VAL A 366 4.33 10.34 -5.76
C VAL A 366 4.50 10.63 -7.28
N GLY A 367 3.75 11.58 -7.85
CA GLY A 367 3.73 11.89 -9.27
C GLY A 367 4.45 13.16 -9.74
N ASP A 368 5.00 14.01 -8.86
CA ASP A 368 5.64 15.28 -9.28
C ASP A 368 7.18 15.25 -9.17
N ALA A 369 7.76 14.16 -8.65
CA ALA A 369 9.17 13.88 -8.75
C ALA A 369 9.47 13.23 -10.12
N GLY A 370 9.75 14.07 -11.11
CA GLY A 370 10.37 13.65 -12.37
C GLY A 370 9.38 13.31 -13.48
N SER A 371 9.00 14.34 -14.24
CA SER A 371 8.65 14.14 -15.65
C SER A 371 9.76 13.36 -16.34
N ALA A 372 9.57 12.05 -16.51
CA ALA A 372 10.35 11.28 -17.46
C ALA A 372 10.10 11.87 -18.86
N PRO A 373 11.12 12.41 -19.55
CA PRO A 373 10.94 12.87 -20.91
C PRO A 373 10.62 11.67 -21.80
N SER A 374 9.64 11.84 -22.69
CA SER A 374 9.37 10.87 -23.76
C SER A 374 10.67 10.60 -24.53
N ALA A 375 11.04 9.32 -24.64
CA ALA A 375 11.86 8.82 -25.74
C ALA A 375 10.93 8.17 -26.78
#